data_AF-A0A8J5D0R4-F1
#
_entry.id   AF-A0A8J5D0R4-F1
#
_cell.length_a   1.000
_cell.length_b   1.000
_cell.length_c   1.000
_cell.angle_alpha   90.00
_cell.angle_beta   90.00
_cell.angle_gamma   90.00
#
_symmetry.space_group_name_H-M   'P 1'
#
loop_
_entity.id
_entity.type
_entity.pdbx_description
1 polymer ?
#
loop_
_entity_poly.entity_id
_entity_poly.type
_entity_poly.pdbx_seq_one_letter_code
_entity_poly.pdbx_strand_id
1 'polypeptide(L)'
;MSSKPASALPLVLTLESSNDSVIDGPSWIPRRKTVETSEDLVEFFATNDTASKLKDDALAFLKEALMSKNHPREDYEELLRLSYLFLGGEGPAKPFRRPGALHQARWMAKAIYCLKLQMLKSQLSLTGREKAGVERVALFVALVYCKQWHEAPISVKAPLNDVFFLEILKTYPDQTVAKAAEQALRRHLWYVSEENAGLAFFDSRIDVEEKKQMVKALDKPVSKKELKRLEGKKMTMSSSLSSFVTSKTRSFFQKLDADECFLAKDSALWEEDDRFKDARKRALGLRVVNDAAERGIALVQRYLGSTKSATQEKYLLQLVHHHRKLVGREKKEDLQKKAF
;
A
#
# COMPACT_ATOMS: atom_id res chain seq x y z
N MET A 1 -51.38 0.26 51.49
CA MET A 1 -50.11 -0.51 51.43
C MET A 1 -50.34 -1.70 50.51
N SER A 2 -50.20 -1.50 49.20
CA SER A 2 -49.00 -1.80 48.39
C SER A 2 -48.56 -3.27 48.47
N SER A 3 -48.86 -4.03 47.41
CA SER A 3 -47.88 -4.90 46.78
C SER A 3 -48.28 -5.20 45.32
N LYS A 4 -47.38 -4.83 44.41
CA LYS A 4 -47.19 -5.46 43.09
C LYS A 4 -45.68 -5.71 42.92
N PRO A 5 -45.28 -6.71 42.14
CA PRO A 5 -44.03 -7.45 42.35
C PRO A 5 -42.85 -6.91 41.54
N ALA A 6 -41.64 -7.11 42.06
CA ALA A 6 -40.39 -6.88 41.33
C ALA A 6 -39.97 -8.15 40.58
N SER A 7 -39.68 -7.96 39.31
CA SER A 7 -39.25 -8.93 38.30
C SER A 7 -37.83 -9.45 38.52
N ALA A 8 -37.63 -10.70 38.10
CA ALA A 8 -36.36 -11.41 38.07
C ALA A 8 -35.26 -10.67 37.27
N LEU A 9 -34.06 -10.61 37.84
CA LEU A 9 -32.82 -10.26 37.15
C LEU A 9 -32.06 -11.54 36.77
N PRO A 10 -31.44 -11.61 35.57
CA PRO A 10 -30.72 -12.80 35.10
C PRO A 10 -29.26 -12.84 35.60
N LEU A 11 -28.74 -14.08 35.64
CA LEU A 11 -27.41 -14.52 36.06
C LEU A 11 -26.26 -13.58 35.64
N VAL A 12 -25.48 -13.18 36.64
CA VAL A 12 -24.10 -12.71 36.47
C VAL A 12 -23.18 -13.93 36.54
N LEU A 13 -22.57 -14.31 35.42
CA LEU A 13 -21.43 -15.24 35.40
C LEU A 13 -20.16 -14.44 35.63
N THR A 14 -19.68 -14.43 36.88
CA THR A 14 -18.31 -14.05 37.24
C THR A 14 -17.34 -15.09 36.70
N LEU A 15 -16.47 -14.70 35.76
CA LEU A 15 -15.29 -15.50 35.41
C LEU A 15 -14.17 -15.20 36.41
N GLU A 16 -13.83 -16.23 37.17
CA GLU A 16 -12.69 -16.27 38.08
C GLU A 16 -11.39 -15.96 37.33
N SER A 17 -10.60 -15.09 37.94
CA SER A 17 -9.24 -14.74 37.56
C SER A 17 -8.33 -15.97 37.67
N SER A 18 -7.80 -16.44 36.55
CA SER A 18 -6.58 -17.25 36.53
C SER A 18 -5.39 -16.35 36.19
N ASN A 19 -4.37 -16.46 37.03
CA ASN A 19 -3.13 -15.71 37.05
C ASN A 19 -2.46 -15.59 35.67
N ASP A 20 -2.49 -14.39 35.09
CA ASP A 20 -1.41 -13.90 34.25
C ASP A 20 -0.69 -12.79 35.01
N SER A 21 0.56 -13.05 35.36
CA SER A 21 1.44 -12.11 36.05
C SER A 21 1.47 -10.76 35.32
N VAL A 22 0.92 -9.75 35.99
CA VAL A 22 0.97 -8.35 35.59
C VAL A 22 2.43 -7.90 35.60
N ILE A 23 3.07 -7.87 34.44
CA ILE A 23 4.27 -7.06 34.24
C ILE A 23 3.77 -5.62 34.05
N ASP A 24 3.94 -4.80 35.08
CA ASP A 24 3.67 -3.36 35.05
C ASP A 24 4.63 -2.67 34.07
N GLY A 25 4.20 -2.59 32.81
CA GLY A 25 4.78 -1.67 31.83
C GLY A 25 4.34 -0.22 32.13
N PRO A 26 5.17 0.78 31.80
CA PRO A 26 4.88 2.18 32.09
C PRO A 26 3.54 2.64 31.51
N SER A 27 2.82 3.47 32.27
CA SER A 27 1.42 3.88 32.09
C SER A 27 1.07 4.54 30.75
N TRP A 28 2.06 4.88 29.93
CA TRP A 28 1.86 5.47 28.60
C TRP A 28 1.70 4.44 27.47
N ILE A 29 1.85 3.14 27.74
CA ILE A 29 1.67 2.11 26.70
C ILE A 29 0.15 1.89 26.51
N PRO A 30 -0.44 2.28 25.37
CA PRO A 30 -1.88 2.19 25.21
C PRO A 30 -2.31 0.71 25.17
N ARG A 31 -3.09 0.28 26.17
CA ARG A 31 -3.74 -1.04 26.18
C ARG A 31 -4.99 -0.99 25.31
N ARG A 32 -5.46 -2.17 24.86
CA ARG A 32 -6.60 -2.42 23.94
C ARG A 32 -7.84 -1.53 24.11
N LYS A 33 -8.08 -0.97 25.31
CA LYS A 33 -9.20 -0.07 25.65
C LYS A 33 -9.08 1.38 25.18
N THR A 34 -7.95 1.83 24.59
CA THR A 34 -7.74 3.25 24.25
C THR A 34 -8.04 3.63 22.80
N VAL A 35 -8.52 2.71 21.95
CA VAL A 35 -8.96 3.06 20.60
C VAL A 35 -10.45 3.35 20.66
N GLU A 36 -10.79 4.59 21.00
CA GLU A 36 -12.16 5.08 20.90
C GLU A 36 -12.48 5.32 19.42
N THR A 37 -13.30 4.46 18.83
CA THR A 37 -14.03 4.83 17.62
C THR A 37 -14.98 5.96 18.02
N SER A 38 -14.75 7.18 17.53
CA SER A 38 -15.65 8.30 17.85
C SER A 38 -17.05 8.01 17.33
N GLU A 39 -18.07 8.42 18.09
CA GLU A 39 -19.49 8.30 17.70
C GLU A 39 -19.72 8.86 16.29
N ASP A 40 -19.06 9.98 15.97
CA ASP A 40 -19.03 10.59 14.64
C ASP A 40 -18.62 9.63 13.50
N LEU A 41 -17.66 8.73 13.74
CA LEU A 41 -17.22 7.76 12.74
C LEU A 41 -18.23 6.61 12.59
N VAL A 42 -18.87 6.20 13.68
CA VAL A 42 -19.93 5.19 13.65
C VAL A 42 -21.11 5.72 12.84
N GLU A 43 -21.54 6.95 13.12
CA GLU A 43 -22.60 7.61 12.37
C GLU A 43 -22.21 7.83 10.90
N PHE A 44 -20.97 8.24 10.62
CA PHE A 44 -20.47 8.41 9.25
C PHE A 44 -20.59 7.12 8.43
N PHE A 45 -20.17 5.97 8.97
CA PHE A 45 -20.30 4.70 8.26
C PHE A 45 -21.75 4.19 8.20
N ALA A 46 -22.59 4.52 9.18
CA ALA A 46 -24.00 4.13 9.18
C ALA A 46 -24.85 4.92 8.16
N THR A 47 -24.47 6.17 7.89
CA THR A 47 -25.22 7.09 7.01
C THR A 47 -24.68 7.18 5.59
N ASN A 48 -23.47 6.65 5.33
CA ASN A 48 -22.82 6.72 4.03
C ASN A 48 -22.55 5.32 3.46
N ASP A 49 -23.45 4.84 2.60
CA ASP A 49 -23.37 3.53 1.95
C ASP A 49 -22.04 3.29 1.23
N THR A 50 -21.51 4.31 0.56
CA THR A 50 -20.23 4.21 -0.15
C THR A 50 -19.07 4.03 0.82
N ALA A 51 -19.04 4.80 1.92
CA ALA A 51 -18.04 4.66 2.96
C ALA A 51 -18.13 3.29 3.65
N SER A 52 -19.35 2.80 3.88
CA SER A 52 -19.60 1.48 4.48
C SER A 52 -19.06 0.34 3.61
N LYS A 53 -19.38 0.34 2.31
CA LYS A 53 -18.82 -0.64 1.36
C LYS A 53 -17.30 -0.60 1.30
N LEU A 54 -16.72 0.61 1.23
CA LEU A 54 -15.26 0.77 1.25
C LEU A 54 -14.63 0.25 2.55
N LYS A 55 -15.31 0.43 3.68
CA LYS A 55 -14.86 -0.09 4.97
C LYS A 55 -14.86 -1.62 4.98
N ASP A 56 -15.91 -2.25 4.49
CA ASP A 56 -16.02 -3.71 4.43
C ASP A 56 -14.95 -4.31 3.52
N ASP A 57 -14.77 -3.74 2.31
CA ASP A 57 -13.72 -4.14 1.37
C ASP A 57 -12.32 -3.98 1.96
N ALA A 58 -12.08 -2.85 2.66
CA ALA A 58 -10.82 -2.59 3.33
C ALA A 58 -10.57 -3.59 4.46
N LEU A 59 -11.57 -3.85 5.32
CA LEU A 59 -11.45 -4.81 6.41
C LEU A 59 -11.17 -6.24 5.91
N ALA A 60 -11.85 -6.67 4.85
CA ALA A 60 -11.61 -7.98 4.23
C ALA A 60 -10.17 -8.10 3.73
N PHE A 61 -9.71 -7.12 2.96
CA PHE A 61 -8.33 -7.07 2.45
C PHE A 61 -7.30 -7.03 3.58
N LEU A 62 -7.47 -6.14 4.56
CA LEU A 62 -6.51 -5.94 5.65
C LEU A 62 -6.37 -7.21 6.49
N LYS A 63 -7.47 -7.90 6.76
CA LYS A 63 -7.48 -9.19 7.47
C LYS A 63 -6.69 -10.25 6.69
N GLU A 64 -6.97 -10.41 5.41
CA GLU A 64 -6.26 -11.38 4.56
C GLU A 64 -4.76 -11.05 4.46
N ALA A 65 -4.42 -9.79 4.22
CA ALA A 65 -3.04 -9.33 4.12
C ALA A 65 -2.26 -9.60 5.40
N LEU A 66 -2.82 -9.28 6.58
CA LEU A 66 -2.18 -9.54 7.87
C LEU A 66 -2.00 -11.05 8.14
N MET A 67 -2.95 -11.88 7.72
CA MET A 67 -2.86 -13.34 7.87
C MET A 67 -1.77 -13.95 6.99
N SER A 68 -1.50 -13.38 5.82
CA SER A 68 -0.45 -13.86 4.91
C SER A 68 0.96 -13.77 5.51
N LYS A 69 1.19 -12.83 6.44
CA LYS A 69 2.50 -12.49 7.05
C LYS A 69 3.62 -12.24 6.04
N ASN A 70 3.27 -12.03 4.77
CA ASN A 70 4.23 -11.84 3.68
C ASN A 70 4.37 -10.34 3.40
N HIS A 71 5.04 -9.64 4.32
CA HIS A 71 5.24 -8.21 4.21
C HIS A 71 6.69 -7.91 3.82
N PRO A 72 6.94 -6.96 2.89
CA PRO A 72 8.29 -6.58 2.54
C PRO A 72 9.12 -6.07 3.73
N ARG A 73 8.45 -5.45 4.72
CA ARG A 73 9.03 -4.83 5.91
C ARG A 73 8.02 -4.76 7.05
N GLU A 74 8.52 -4.50 8.27
CA GLU A 74 7.69 -4.34 9.47
C GLU A 74 6.78 -3.09 9.45
N ASP A 75 7.13 -2.04 8.70
CA ASP A 75 6.32 -0.82 8.57
C ASP A 75 5.05 -1.04 7.72
N TYR A 76 5.09 -1.99 6.76
CA TYR A 76 3.88 -2.45 6.06
C TYR A 76 2.92 -3.16 7.01
N GLU A 77 3.42 -4.08 7.84
CA GLU A 77 2.59 -4.76 8.85
C GLU A 77 1.99 -3.75 9.83
N GLU A 78 2.78 -2.77 10.28
CA GLU A 78 2.29 -1.73 11.18
C GLU A 78 1.21 -0.86 10.52
N LEU A 79 1.40 -0.43 9.27
CA LEU A 79 0.39 0.31 8.52
C LEU A 79 -0.92 -0.48 8.40
N LEU A 80 -0.85 -1.74 7.93
CA LEU A 80 -2.01 -2.62 7.78
C LEU A 80 -2.75 -2.81 9.11
N ARG A 81 -1.99 -3.12 10.19
CA ARG A 81 -2.56 -3.36 11.51
C ARG A 81 -3.25 -2.12 12.07
N LEU A 82 -2.64 -0.95 11.92
CA LEU A 82 -3.22 0.30 12.40
C LEU A 82 -4.47 0.68 11.60
N SER A 83 -4.45 0.50 10.28
CA SER A 83 -5.65 0.68 9.45
C SER A 83 -6.77 -0.28 9.86
N TYR A 84 -6.43 -1.56 10.13
CA TYR A 84 -7.41 -2.56 10.54
C TYR A 84 -8.06 -2.22 11.88
N LEU A 85 -7.25 -1.87 12.88
CA LEU A 85 -7.73 -1.44 14.19
C LEU A 85 -8.56 -0.16 14.11
N PHE A 86 -8.12 0.83 13.31
CA PHE A 86 -8.82 2.09 13.13
C PHE A 86 -10.22 1.91 12.54
N LEU A 87 -10.41 0.95 11.63
CA LEU A 87 -11.70 0.62 11.03
C LEU A 87 -12.57 -0.28 11.93
N GLY A 88 -12.14 -0.59 13.15
CA GLY A 88 -12.88 -1.42 14.11
C GLY A 88 -12.62 -2.93 13.99
N GLY A 89 -11.57 -3.33 13.26
CA GLY A 89 -11.15 -4.72 13.20
C GLY A 89 -10.57 -5.24 14.52
N GLU A 90 -10.81 -6.51 14.84
CA GLU A 90 -10.33 -7.14 16.07
C GLU A 90 -9.03 -7.91 15.82
N GLY A 91 -7.94 -7.49 16.47
CA GLY A 91 -6.62 -8.12 16.33
C GLY A 91 -5.91 -8.36 17.66
N PRO A 92 -4.81 -9.13 17.65
CA PRO A 92 -3.98 -9.33 18.84
C PRO A 92 -3.47 -7.98 19.36
N ALA A 93 -3.49 -7.81 20.67
CA ALA A 93 -3.06 -6.58 21.33
C ALA A 93 -1.53 -6.42 21.21
N LYS A 94 -1.08 -5.82 20.11
CA LYS A 94 0.31 -5.36 19.96
C LYS A 94 0.42 -3.90 20.42
N PRO A 95 1.43 -3.55 21.25
CA PRO A 95 1.64 -2.18 21.66
C PRO A 95 1.94 -1.29 20.46
N PHE A 96 1.56 -0.02 20.55
CA PHE A 96 1.97 0.98 19.57
C PHE A 96 3.49 1.17 19.65
N ARG A 97 4.17 1.01 18.51
CA ARG A 97 5.59 1.33 18.43
C ARG A 97 5.76 2.85 18.40
N ARG A 98 6.92 3.33 18.86
CA ARG A 98 7.27 4.75 18.69
C ARG A 98 7.27 5.07 17.19
N PRO A 99 6.68 6.19 16.78
CA PRO A 99 6.70 6.58 15.38
C PRO A 99 8.15 6.69 14.85
N GLY A 100 8.39 6.18 13.64
CA GLY A 100 9.71 6.22 13.00
C GLY A 100 10.07 7.63 12.50
N ALA A 101 11.31 7.83 12.04
CA ALA A 101 11.75 9.15 11.58
C ALA A 101 10.90 9.70 10.42
N LEU A 102 10.25 10.85 10.64
CA LEU A 102 9.45 11.57 9.67
C LEU A 102 10.34 12.27 8.63
N HIS A 103 10.14 11.96 7.35
CA HIS A 103 10.85 12.60 6.25
C HIS A 103 9.90 12.89 5.07
N GLN A 104 10.18 13.93 4.28
CA GLN A 104 9.29 14.32 3.17
C GLN A 104 9.09 13.21 2.14
N ALA A 105 10.16 12.44 1.87
CA ALA A 105 10.17 11.31 0.94
C ALA A 105 9.66 9.98 1.55
N ARG A 106 9.21 9.96 2.81
CA ARG A 106 8.73 8.74 3.49
C ARG A 106 7.23 8.86 3.77
N TRP A 107 6.43 8.61 2.74
CA TRP A 107 4.99 8.79 2.86
C TRP A 107 4.34 7.79 3.83
N MET A 108 4.80 6.53 3.86
CA MET A 108 4.29 5.52 4.79
C MET A 108 4.45 5.92 6.25
N ALA A 109 5.55 6.60 6.61
CA ALA A 109 5.71 7.14 7.97
C ALA A 109 4.58 8.12 8.28
N LYS A 110 4.32 9.10 7.39
CA LYS A 110 3.22 10.08 7.55
C LYS A 110 1.87 9.39 7.73
N ALA A 111 1.56 8.36 6.94
CA ALA A 111 0.33 7.59 7.05
C ALA A 111 0.19 6.92 8.43
N ILE A 112 1.25 6.25 8.91
CA ILE A 112 1.30 5.63 10.24
C ILE A 112 1.14 6.68 11.35
N TYR A 113 1.79 7.84 11.22
CA TYR A 113 1.65 8.94 12.16
C TYR A 113 0.20 9.43 12.23
N CYS A 114 -0.45 9.70 11.10
CA CYS A 114 -1.83 10.17 11.06
C CYS A 114 -2.79 9.16 11.73
N LEU A 115 -2.63 7.86 11.47
CA LEU A 115 -3.44 6.83 12.14
C LEU A 115 -3.24 6.86 13.66
N LYS A 116 -1.99 6.92 14.13
CA LYS A 116 -1.68 6.99 15.57
C LYS A 116 -2.24 8.26 16.22
N LEU A 117 -2.06 9.42 15.57
CA LEU A 117 -2.59 10.69 16.06
C LEU A 117 -4.10 10.62 16.19
N GLN A 118 -4.80 10.03 15.21
CA GLN A 118 -6.24 9.87 15.26
C GLN A 118 -6.67 8.92 16.38
N MET A 119 -6.03 7.76 16.51
CA MET A 119 -6.37 6.76 17.53
C MET A 119 -6.04 7.22 18.96
N LEU A 120 -5.09 8.15 19.11
CA LEU A 120 -4.67 8.70 20.41
C LEU A 120 -5.15 10.14 20.60
N LYS A 121 -6.11 10.63 19.79
CA LYS A 121 -6.52 12.05 19.76
C LYS A 121 -7.04 12.57 21.10
N SER A 122 -7.59 11.70 21.96
CA SER A 122 -8.05 12.04 23.31
C SER A 122 -6.92 12.32 24.30
N GLN A 123 -5.72 11.77 24.05
CA GLN A 123 -4.52 11.97 24.87
C GLN A 123 -3.67 13.17 24.40
N LEU A 124 -4.07 13.81 23.30
CA LEU A 124 -3.31 14.86 22.64
C LEU A 124 -4.08 16.19 22.67
N SER A 125 -3.35 17.28 22.90
CA SER A 125 -3.91 18.64 22.83
C SER A 125 -4.00 19.12 21.38
N LEU A 126 -4.91 18.54 20.60
CA LEU A 126 -5.17 18.95 19.21
C LEU A 126 -6.31 19.95 19.13
N THR A 127 -6.13 20.99 18.31
CA THR A 127 -7.21 21.91 17.94
C THR A 127 -8.29 21.19 17.12
N GLY A 128 -9.51 21.73 17.05
CA GLY A 128 -10.58 21.14 16.24
C GLY A 128 -10.20 21.00 14.76
N ARG A 129 -9.44 21.96 14.22
CA ARG A 129 -8.91 21.90 12.85
C ARG A 129 -7.93 20.74 12.65
N GLU A 130 -7.03 20.52 13.60
CA GLU A 130 -6.07 19.42 13.54
C GLU A 130 -6.76 18.06 13.66
N LYS A 131 -7.71 17.92 14.58
CA LYS A 131 -8.52 16.70 14.73
C LYS A 131 -9.23 16.34 13.42
N ALA A 132 -9.94 17.30 12.81
CA ALA A 132 -10.62 17.10 11.54
C ALA A 132 -9.64 16.76 10.40
N GLY A 133 -8.49 17.44 10.33
CA GLY A 133 -7.47 17.17 9.31
C GLY A 133 -6.86 15.76 9.43
N VAL A 134 -6.49 15.37 10.65
CA VAL A 134 -5.93 14.05 10.95
C VAL A 134 -6.93 12.95 10.65
N GLU A 135 -8.20 13.13 11.02
CA GLU A 135 -9.28 12.17 10.74
C GLU A 135 -9.48 11.95 9.23
N ARG A 136 -9.55 13.02 8.44
CA ARG A 136 -9.71 12.94 6.99
C ARG A 136 -8.58 12.15 6.32
N VAL A 137 -7.33 12.39 6.76
CA VAL A 137 -6.17 11.66 6.25
C VAL A 137 -6.18 10.21 6.72
N ALA A 138 -6.50 9.95 7.99
CA ALA A 138 -6.59 8.60 8.54
C ALA A 138 -7.65 7.75 7.82
N LEU A 139 -8.83 8.31 7.55
CA LEU A 139 -9.89 7.68 6.76
C LEU A 139 -9.41 7.32 5.36
N PHE A 140 -8.82 8.28 4.65
CA PHE A 140 -8.31 8.03 3.29
C PHE A 140 -7.21 6.95 3.28
N VAL A 141 -6.31 6.99 4.25
CA VAL A 141 -5.25 6.01 4.41
C VAL A 141 -5.84 4.62 4.62
N ALA A 142 -6.73 4.46 5.59
CA ALA A 142 -7.25 3.16 5.99
C ALA A 142 -8.22 2.55 4.97
N LEU A 143 -9.10 3.37 4.38
CA LEU A 143 -10.12 2.88 3.45
C LEU A 143 -9.57 2.57 2.05
N VAL A 144 -8.59 3.35 1.58
CA VAL A 144 -8.18 3.29 0.16
C VAL A 144 -6.68 3.10 0.00
N TYR A 145 -5.88 3.98 0.58
CA TYR A 145 -4.47 4.07 0.24
C TYR A 145 -3.64 2.86 0.71
N CYS A 146 -3.98 2.30 1.87
CA CYS A 146 -3.22 1.21 2.50
C CYS A 146 -3.08 -0.01 1.57
N LYS A 147 -4.18 -0.41 0.91
CA LYS A 147 -4.19 -1.48 -0.09
C LYS A 147 -3.27 -1.18 -1.28
N GLN A 148 -3.42 0.02 -1.85
CA GLN A 148 -2.63 0.45 -3.00
C GLN A 148 -1.13 0.43 -2.69
N TRP A 149 -0.75 0.91 -1.50
CA TRP A 149 0.64 0.90 -1.06
C TRP A 149 1.17 -0.51 -0.80
N HIS A 150 0.38 -1.37 -0.15
CA HIS A 150 0.77 -2.75 0.15
C HIS A 150 1.04 -3.56 -1.12
N GLU A 151 0.22 -3.38 -2.16
CA GLU A 151 0.36 -4.11 -3.42
C GLU A 151 1.31 -3.44 -4.42
N ALA A 152 1.74 -2.19 -4.20
CA ALA A 152 2.67 -1.47 -5.08
C ALA A 152 3.98 -2.22 -5.43
N PRO A 153 4.56 -3.06 -4.55
CA PRO A 153 5.73 -3.89 -4.90
C PRO A 153 5.42 -5.05 -5.86
N ILE A 154 4.15 -5.37 -6.11
CA ILE A 154 3.72 -6.50 -6.95
C ILE A 154 3.50 -6.00 -8.38
N SER A 155 4.53 -6.18 -9.21
CA SER A 155 4.60 -5.72 -10.60
C SER A 155 3.36 -6.03 -11.44
N VAL A 156 2.90 -7.28 -11.44
CA VAL A 156 1.78 -7.73 -12.28
C VAL A 156 0.46 -7.05 -11.90
N LYS A 157 0.32 -6.62 -10.64
CA LYS A 157 -0.86 -5.95 -10.14
C LYS A 157 -0.89 -4.45 -10.44
N ALA A 158 0.25 -3.86 -10.79
CA ALA A 158 0.40 -2.41 -10.89
C ALA A 158 -0.58 -1.75 -11.88
N PRO A 159 -0.76 -2.24 -13.13
CA PRO A 159 -1.66 -1.58 -14.08
C PRO A 159 -3.12 -1.59 -13.62
N LEU A 160 -3.60 -2.74 -13.12
CA LEU A 160 -4.98 -2.86 -12.65
C LEU A 160 -5.21 -2.06 -11.38
N ASN A 161 -4.23 -2.01 -10.47
CA ASN A 161 -4.30 -1.22 -9.25
C ASN A 161 -4.49 0.27 -9.56
N ASP A 162 -3.78 0.82 -10.55
CA ASP A 162 -3.95 2.21 -10.95
C ASP A 162 -5.35 2.50 -11.50
N VAL A 163 -5.90 1.61 -12.34
CA VAL A 163 -7.27 1.73 -12.87
C VAL A 163 -8.27 1.70 -11.72
N PHE A 164 -8.20 0.69 -10.85
CA PHE A 164 -9.09 0.58 -9.70
C PHE A 164 -8.96 1.74 -8.73
N PHE A 165 -7.75 2.25 -8.51
CA PHE A 165 -7.57 3.38 -7.62
C PHE A 165 -8.25 4.63 -8.18
N LEU A 166 -8.16 4.89 -9.49
CA LEU A 166 -8.90 5.99 -10.12
C LEU A 166 -10.41 5.81 -10.02
N GLU A 167 -10.93 4.61 -10.22
CA GLU A 167 -12.37 4.35 -10.08
C GLU A 167 -12.86 4.57 -8.64
N ILE A 168 -12.11 4.08 -7.64
CA ILE A 168 -12.43 4.31 -6.21
C ILE A 168 -12.42 5.82 -5.89
N LEU A 169 -11.47 6.59 -6.44
CA LEU A 169 -11.39 8.02 -6.20
C LEU A 169 -12.60 8.79 -6.75
N LYS A 170 -13.25 8.31 -7.82
CA LYS A 170 -14.47 8.97 -8.34
C LYS A 170 -15.62 8.91 -7.34
N THR A 171 -15.75 7.80 -6.61
CA THR A 171 -16.87 7.56 -5.68
C THR A 171 -16.53 7.85 -4.22
N TYR A 172 -15.26 8.16 -3.91
CA TYR A 172 -14.82 8.41 -2.53
C TYR A 172 -15.59 9.56 -1.86
N PRO A 173 -16.07 9.41 -0.60
CA PRO A 173 -16.93 10.41 0.04
C PRO A 173 -16.34 11.83 0.13
N ASP A 174 -15.06 11.96 0.47
CA ASP A 174 -14.39 13.26 0.56
C ASP A 174 -13.78 13.64 -0.79
N GLN A 175 -14.57 14.38 -1.58
CA GLN A 175 -14.19 14.79 -2.93
C GLN A 175 -13.00 15.76 -2.98
N THR A 176 -12.70 16.48 -1.90
CA THR A 176 -11.49 17.32 -1.84
C THR A 176 -10.24 16.45 -1.78
N VAL A 177 -10.24 15.45 -0.89
CA VAL A 177 -9.14 14.48 -0.78
C VAL A 177 -9.04 13.65 -2.07
N ALA A 178 -10.18 13.20 -2.61
CA ALA A 178 -10.22 12.41 -3.83
C ALA A 178 -9.57 13.14 -5.01
N LYS A 179 -9.94 14.41 -5.24
CA LYS A 179 -9.35 15.24 -6.30
C LYS A 179 -7.86 15.47 -6.10
N ALA A 180 -7.42 15.71 -4.87
CA ALA A 180 -6.00 15.88 -4.57
C ALA A 180 -5.19 14.59 -4.84
N ALA A 181 -5.73 13.43 -4.43
CA ALA A 181 -5.14 12.13 -4.68
C ALA A 181 -5.14 11.76 -6.16
N GLU A 182 -6.23 12.01 -6.89
CA GLU A 182 -6.35 11.78 -8.32
C GLU A 182 -5.33 12.63 -9.10
N GLN A 183 -5.20 13.91 -8.75
CA GLN A 183 -4.18 14.79 -9.35
C GLN A 183 -2.77 14.29 -9.08
N ALA A 184 -2.50 13.76 -7.88
CA ALA A 184 -1.22 13.15 -7.57
C ALA A 184 -0.98 11.89 -8.41
N LEU A 185 -1.95 10.97 -8.45
CA LEU A 185 -1.86 9.74 -9.21
C LEU A 185 -1.63 10.01 -10.70
N ARG A 186 -2.37 10.95 -11.30
CA ARG A 186 -2.22 11.34 -12.71
C ARG A 186 -0.82 11.85 -13.08
N ARG A 187 -0.07 12.41 -12.13
CA ARG A 187 1.35 12.79 -12.34
C ARG A 187 2.27 11.58 -12.41
N HIS A 188 1.84 10.41 -11.91
CA HIS A 188 2.62 9.18 -11.88
C HIS A 188 2.19 8.17 -12.94
N LEU A 189 0.99 8.28 -13.53
CA LEU A 189 0.50 7.34 -14.58
C LEU A 189 1.36 7.30 -15.86
N TRP A 190 2.38 8.14 -16.01
CA TRP A 190 3.30 8.11 -17.16
C TRP A 190 3.98 6.75 -17.36
N TYR A 191 4.09 5.92 -16.30
CA TYR A 191 4.68 4.59 -16.42
C TYR A 191 3.71 3.57 -17.04
N VAL A 192 2.39 3.83 -17.08
CA VAL A 192 1.41 2.95 -17.72
C VAL A 192 1.48 3.16 -19.24
N SER A 193 2.53 2.61 -19.83
CA SER A 193 2.83 2.63 -21.26
C SER A 193 2.25 1.41 -21.97
N GLU A 194 2.25 1.43 -23.30
CA GLU A 194 1.89 0.26 -24.11
C GLU A 194 2.74 -0.98 -23.76
N GLU A 195 4.01 -0.77 -23.43
CA GLU A 195 4.90 -1.86 -22.99
C GLU A 195 4.52 -2.36 -21.59
N ASN A 196 4.37 -1.46 -20.62
CA ASN A 196 4.10 -1.83 -19.23
C ASN A 196 2.67 -2.35 -19.01
N ALA A 197 1.74 -2.08 -19.93
CA ALA A 197 0.44 -2.76 -19.98
C ALA A 197 0.60 -4.30 -20.09
N GLY A 198 1.73 -4.79 -20.60
CA GLY A 198 2.06 -6.21 -20.64
C GLY A 198 2.07 -6.89 -19.27
N LEU A 199 2.34 -6.15 -18.18
CA LEU A 199 2.28 -6.68 -16.81
C LEU A 199 0.89 -7.23 -16.44
N ALA A 200 -0.17 -6.59 -16.96
CA ALA A 200 -1.55 -6.94 -16.67
C ALA A 200 -1.94 -8.34 -17.17
N PHE A 201 -1.28 -8.87 -18.21
CA PHE A 201 -1.57 -10.22 -18.72
C PHE A 201 -1.39 -11.32 -17.66
N PHE A 202 -0.54 -11.05 -16.66
CA PHE A 202 -0.18 -11.97 -15.59
C PHE A 202 -0.95 -11.73 -14.27
N ASP A 203 -1.87 -10.77 -14.25
CA ASP A 203 -2.78 -10.54 -13.12
C ASP A 203 -3.95 -11.54 -13.18
N SER A 204 -4.16 -12.29 -12.09
CA SER A 204 -5.24 -13.27 -11.99
C SER A 204 -6.62 -12.64 -11.74
N ARG A 205 -6.66 -11.34 -11.39
CA ARG A 205 -7.91 -10.61 -11.14
C ARG A 205 -8.60 -10.13 -12.41
N ILE A 206 -7.89 -10.13 -13.53
CA ILE A 206 -8.46 -9.77 -14.83
C ILE A 206 -9.22 -10.98 -15.35
N ASP A 207 -10.48 -10.78 -15.68
CA ASP A 207 -11.34 -11.83 -16.21
C ASP A 207 -10.90 -12.29 -17.61
N VAL A 208 -11.41 -13.46 -18.00
CA VAL A 208 -11.06 -14.14 -19.25
C VAL A 208 -11.42 -13.30 -20.48
N GLU A 209 -12.50 -12.51 -20.41
CA GLU A 209 -13.00 -11.72 -21.53
C GLU A 209 -12.13 -10.48 -21.76
N GLU A 210 -11.77 -9.75 -20.71
CA GLU A 210 -10.80 -8.65 -20.79
C GLU A 210 -9.44 -9.18 -21.27
N LYS A 211 -8.98 -10.36 -20.83
CA LYS A 211 -7.76 -11.00 -21.38
C LYS A 211 -7.89 -11.28 -22.88
N LYS A 212 -9.04 -11.77 -23.36
CA LYS A 212 -9.31 -11.97 -24.80
C LYS A 212 -9.25 -10.66 -25.57
N GLN A 213 -9.80 -9.58 -25.01
CA GLN A 213 -9.73 -8.25 -25.60
C GLN A 213 -8.30 -7.70 -25.65
N MET A 214 -7.51 -7.93 -24.60
CA MET A 214 -6.09 -7.57 -24.55
C MET A 214 -5.28 -8.32 -25.63
N VAL A 215 -5.51 -9.63 -25.81
CA VAL A 215 -4.86 -10.41 -26.89
C VAL A 215 -5.22 -9.85 -28.27
N LYS A 216 -6.51 -9.59 -28.54
CA LYS A 216 -6.96 -8.96 -29.79
C LYS A 216 -6.34 -7.58 -30.01
N ALA A 217 -6.07 -6.84 -28.93
CA ALA A 217 -5.46 -5.53 -29.00
C ALA A 217 -3.97 -5.56 -29.36
N LEU A 218 -3.28 -6.71 -29.26
CA LEU A 218 -1.89 -6.87 -29.69
C LEU A 218 -1.69 -6.68 -31.20
N ASP A 219 -2.74 -6.75 -32.00
CA ASP A 219 -2.66 -6.53 -33.44
C ASP A 219 -2.97 -5.08 -33.83
N LYS A 220 -3.37 -4.24 -32.86
CA LYS A 220 -3.61 -2.81 -33.10
C LYS A 220 -2.29 -2.09 -33.38
N PRO A 221 -2.27 -1.11 -34.30
CA PRO A 221 -1.07 -0.34 -34.57
C PRO A 221 -0.64 0.43 -33.34
N VAL A 222 0.68 0.61 -33.20
CA VAL A 222 1.31 1.41 -32.15
C VAL A 222 0.68 2.81 -32.11
N SER A 223 0.33 3.27 -30.92
CA SER A 223 -0.15 4.62 -30.72
C SER A 223 0.97 5.61 -31.10
N LYS A 224 0.68 6.54 -32.01
CA LYS A 224 1.62 7.61 -32.40
C LYS A 224 2.07 8.49 -31.22
N LYS A 225 1.43 8.37 -30.06
CA LYS A 225 1.90 8.98 -28.81
C LYS A 225 2.86 8.02 -28.11
N GLU A 226 4.04 7.83 -28.68
CA GLU A 226 5.18 7.35 -27.89
C GLU A 226 5.33 8.29 -26.70
N LEU A 227 5.05 7.79 -25.49
CA LEU A 227 5.23 8.41 -24.19
C LEU A 227 5.69 9.86 -24.25
N LYS A 228 4.74 10.79 -24.49
CA LYS A 228 5.03 12.23 -24.42
C LYS A 228 5.32 12.57 -22.97
N ARG A 229 6.61 12.50 -22.65
CA ARG A 229 7.27 13.03 -21.46
C ARG A 229 6.62 14.34 -21.02
N LEU A 230 6.31 14.44 -19.72
CA LEU A 230 6.27 15.67 -18.90
C LEU A 230 5.52 16.91 -19.43
N GLU A 231 4.68 16.80 -20.45
CA GLU A 231 3.92 17.94 -20.97
C GLU A 231 2.43 17.77 -20.68
N GLY A 232 2.01 18.21 -19.48
CA GLY A 232 0.69 18.80 -19.17
C GLY A 232 -0.59 18.02 -19.54
N LYS A 233 -0.51 16.85 -20.17
CA LYS A 233 -1.65 16.10 -20.67
C LYS A 233 -2.04 15.07 -19.63
N LYS A 234 -3.19 15.33 -19.00
CA LYS A 234 -3.87 14.36 -18.15
C LYS A 234 -4.08 13.08 -18.97
N MET A 235 -3.49 11.97 -18.54
CA MET A 235 -3.79 10.67 -19.13
C MET A 235 -5.23 10.32 -18.77
N THR A 236 -6.12 10.21 -19.76
CA THR A 236 -7.45 9.63 -19.55
C THR A 236 -7.27 8.12 -19.44
N MET A 237 -7.37 7.58 -18.23
CA MET A 237 -7.49 6.13 -18.09
C MET A 237 -8.88 5.72 -18.57
N SER A 238 -8.91 4.82 -19.55
CA SER A 238 -10.09 4.02 -19.83
C SER A 238 -10.33 3.08 -18.65
N SER A 239 -11.58 2.68 -18.44
CA SER A 239 -11.92 1.61 -17.49
C SER A 239 -11.35 0.24 -17.91
N SER A 240 -11.00 0.06 -19.18
CA SER A 240 -10.47 -1.21 -19.73
C SER A 240 -8.97 -1.12 -20.04
N LEU A 241 -8.22 -2.11 -19.58
CA LEU A 241 -6.78 -2.24 -19.77
C LEU A 241 -6.42 -2.57 -21.22
N SER A 242 -7.32 -3.23 -21.95
CA SER A 242 -7.19 -3.52 -23.39
C SER A 242 -6.98 -2.27 -24.24
N SER A 243 -7.40 -1.09 -23.75
CA SER A 243 -7.18 0.19 -24.43
C SER A 243 -5.72 0.66 -24.42
N PHE A 244 -4.91 0.13 -23.49
CA PHE A 244 -3.48 0.41 -23.37
C PHE A 244 -2.61 -0.61 -24.12
N VAL A 245 -3.20 -1.69 -24.61
CA VAL A 245 -2.47 -2.75 -25.32
C VAL A 245 -2.45 -2.45 -26.82
N THR A 246 -1.27 -2.56 -27.41
CA THR A 246 -1.05 -2.44 -28.86
C THR A 246 0.02 -3.45 -29.29
N SER A 247 0.40 -3.46 -30.57
CA SER A 247 1.52 -4.28 -31.04
C SER A 247 2.85 -3.99 -30.34
N LYS A 248 3.03 -2.79 -29.79
CA LYS A 248 4.22 -2.45 -28.99
C LYS A 248 4.29 -3.24 -27.67
N THR A 249 3.15 -3.70 -27.13
CA THR A 249 3.12 -4.51 -25.91
C THR A 249 3.92 -5.81 -26.06
N ARG A 250 4.09 -6.34 -27.27
CA ARG A 250 4.93 -7.53 -27.51
C ARG A 250 6.40 -7.32 -27.13
N SER A 251 6.90 -6.08 -27.18
CA SER A 251 8.26 -5.77 -26.74
C SER A 251 8.47 -6.08 -25.26
N PHE A 252 7.42 -6.04 -24.45
CA PHE A 252 7.49 -6.42 -23.04
C PHE A 252 7.73 -7.92 -22.88
N PHE A 253 7.02 -8.78 -23.61
CA PHE A 253 7.25 -10.23 -23.55
C PHE A 253 8.67 -10.59 -24.01
N GLN A 254 9.17 -9.94 -25.06
CA GLN A 254 10.55 -10.07 -25.51
C GLN A 254 11.57 -9.66 -24.44
N LYS A 255 11.37 -8.50 -23.78
CA LYS A 255 12.24 -8.03 -22.70
C LYS A 255 12.17 -8.90 -21.44
N LEU A 256 11.02 -9.52 -21.21
CA LEU A 256 10.80 -10.47 -20.12
C LEU A 256 11.37 -11.86 -20.44
N ASP A 257 11.86 -12.09 -21.66
CA ASP A 257 12.27 -13.40 -22.17
C ASP A 257 11.13 -14.43 -21.99
N ALA A 258 9.91 -14.04 -22.37
CA ALA A 258 8.71 -14.85 -22.26
C ALA A 258 8.36 -15.47 -23.62
N ASP A 259 8.14 -16.79 -23.62
CA ASP A 259 7.60 -17.48 -24.79
C ASP A 259 6.13 -17.08 -24.99
N GLU A 260 5.85 -16.37 -26.08
CA GLU A 260 4.52 -15.84 -26.43
C GLU A 260 3.54 -16.91 -26.94
N CYS A 261 3.96 -18.18 -27.12
CA CYS A 261 3.08 -19.23 -27.66
C CYS A 261 1.81 -19.47 -26.82
N PHE A 262 1.79 -19.13 -25.53
CA PHE A 262 0.57 -19.23 -24.72
C PHE A 262 -0.52 -18.24 -25.21
N LEU A 263 -0.17 -17.12 -25.85
CA LEU A 263 -1.13 -16.13 -26.37
C LEU A 263 -2.02 -16.70 -27.49
N ALA A 264 -1.58 -17.77 -28.16
CA ALA A 264 -2.35 -18.47 -29.18
C ALA A 264 -3.41 -19.43 -28.59
N LYS A 265 -3.30 -19.78 -27.30
CA LYS A 265 -4.28 -20.61 -26.59
C LYS A 265 -5.40 -19.74 -26.01
N ASP A 266 -6.54 -20.37 -25.69
CA ASP A 266 -7.61 -19.71 -24.94
C ASP A 266 -7.06 -19.22 -23.59
N SER A 267 -7.38 -17.98 -23.23
CA SER A 267 -6.98 -17.34 -21.97
C SER A 267 -7.49 -18.07 -20.73
N ALA A 268 -8.56 -18.86 -20.88
CA ALA A 268 -9.05 -19.76 -19.82
C ALA A 268 -8.06 -20.89 -19.48
N LEU A 269 -7.19 -21.28 -20.42
CA LEU A 269 -6.24 -22.38 -20.26
C LEU A 269 -4.81 -21.92 -19.94
N TRP A 270 -4.59 -20.61 -19.78
CA TRP A 270 -3.25 -20.06 -19.52
C TRP A 270 -2.67 -20.52 -18.20
N GLU A 271 -3.48 -20.65 -17.15
CA GLU A 271 -3.00 -21.12 -15.84
C GLU A 271 -2.52 -22.57 -15.87
N GLU A 272 -2.81 -23.34 -16.91
CA GLU A 272 -2.29 -24.69 -17.13
C GLU A 272 -1.03 -24.71 -18.03
N ASP A 273 -0.73 -23.61 -18.71
CA ASP A 273 0.41 -23.54 -19.63
C ASP A 273 1.71 -23.23 -18.89
N ASP A 274 2.70 -24.13 -19.02
CA ASP A 274 4.00 -23.96 -18.36
C ASP A 274 4.75 -22.70 -18.79
N ARG A 275 4.58 -22.26 -20.05
CA ARG A 275 5.22 -21.02 -20.55
C ARG A 275 4.59 -19.80 -19.93
N PHE A 276 3.27 -19.81 -19.72
CA PHE A 276 2.58 -18.75 -19.00
C PHE A 276 3.01 -18.72 -17.53
N LYS A 277 3.06 -19.87 -16.85
CA LYS A 277 3.52 -19.97 -15.45
C LYS A 277 4.95 -19.43 -15.29
N ASP A 278 5.84 -19.78 -16.21
CA ASP A 278 7.22 -19.33 -16.22
C ASP A 278 7.35 -17.81 -16.48
N ALA A 279 6.63 -17.30 -17.48
CA ALA A 279 6.58 -15.86 -17.76
C ALA A 279 5.96 -15.06 -16.59
N ARG A 280 4.89 -15.57 -15.97
CA ARG A 280 4.26 -14.99 -14.77
C ARG A 280 5.23 -14.94 -13.61
N LYS A 281 6.00 -16.00 -13.37
CA LYS A 281 7.04 -16.04 -12.33
C LYS A 281 8.12 -14.99 -12.58
N ARG A 282 8.59 -14.83 -13.83
CA ARG A 282 9.53 -13.76 -14.20
C ARG A 282 8.93 -12.38 -13.96
N ALA A 283 7.69 -12.16 -14.39
CA ALA A 283 6.99 -10.88 -14.22
C ALA A 283 6.85 -10.53 -12.73
N LEU A 284 6.41 -11.47 -11.89
CA LEU A 284 6.32 -11.32 -10.43
C LEU A 284 7.68 -11.05 -9.76
N GLY A 285 8.77 -11.55 -10.34
CA GLY A 285 10.13 -11.31 -9.87
C GLY A 285 10.66 -9.90 -10.17
N LEU A 286 9.96 -9.10 -10.98
CA LEU A 286 10.37 -7.73 -11.29
C LEU A 286 10.28 -6.86 -10.05
N ARG A 287 11.42 -6.29 -9.64
CA ARG A 287 11.48 -5.34 -8.53
C ARG A 287 10.95 -3.99 -8.98
N VAL A 288 9.70 -3.68 -8.66
CA VAL A 288 9.10 -2.36 -8.96
C VAL A 288 9.62 -1.34 -7.96
N VAL A 289 10.34 -0.34 -8.46
CA VAL A 289 11.14 0.57 -7.65
C VAL A 289 10.34 1.82 -7.29
N ASN A 290 9.63 1.77 -6.15
CA ASN A 290 9.38 2.98 -5.35
C ASN A 290 10.26 2.96 -4.08
N ASP A 291 10.34 1.80 -3.42
CA ASP A 291 11.13 1.63 -2.20
C ASP A 291 12.64 1.83 -2.41
N ALA A 292 13.21 1.44 -3.56
CA ALA A 292 14.63 1.71 -3.81
C ALA A 292 14.94 3.20 -4.00
N ALA A 293 13.98 3.99 -4.49
CA ALA A 293 14.12 5.44 -4.58
C ALA A 293 14.03 6.09 -3.18
N GLU A 294 13.06 5.69 -2.34
CA GLU A 294 12.99 6.15 -0.94
C GLU A 294 14.26 5.79 -0.16
N ARG A 295 14.79 4.55 -0.34
CA ARG A 295 16.07 4.11 0.24
C ARG A 295 17.25 4.92 -0.28
N GLY A 296 17.30 5.19 -1.59
CA GLY A 296 18.34 5.99 -2.21
C GLY A 296 18.38 7.39 -1.62
N ILE A 297 17.23 8.06 -1.55
CA ILE A 297 17.10 9.41 -0.98
C ILE A 297 17.50 9.41 0.49
N ALA A 298 16.94 8.52 1.31
CA ALA A 298 17.25 8.46 2.74
C ALA A 298 18.73 8.19 3.02
N LEU A 299 19.34 7.30 2.23
CA LEU A 299 20.75 6.98 2.36
C LEU A 299 21.63 8.17 1.97
N VAL A 300 21.33 8.81 0.82
CA VAL A 300 22.02 10.01 0.38
C VAL A 300 21.92 11.09 1.44
N GLN A 301 20.73 11.37 1.97
CA GLN A 301 20.55 12.38 3.02
C GLN A 301 21.34 12.09 4.30
N ARG A 302 21.41 10.82 4.72
CA ARG A 302 22.24 10.44 5.87
C ARG A 302 23.73 10.73 5.63
N TYR A 303 24.20 10.47 4.42
CA TYR A 303 25.57 10.79 4.01
C TYR A 303 25.78 12.30 3.91
N LEU A 304 24.86 13.04 3.30
CA LEU A 304 24.92 14.51 3.18
C LEU A 304 24.92 15.19 4.55
N GLY A 305 24.16 14.68 5.53
CA GLY A 305 24.18 15.18 6.91
C GLY A 305 25.53 15.00 7.62
N SER A 306 26.44 14.20 7.06
CA SER A 306 27.81 13.98 7.56
C SER A 306 28.85 14.86 6.84
N THR A 307 28.42 15.71 5.89
CA THR A 307 29.29 16.57 5.08
C THR A 307 28.94 18.05 5.27
N LYS A 308 29.93 18.94 5.14
CA LYS A 308 29.77 20.39 5.36
C LYS A 308 29.88 21.23 4.08
N SER A 309 30.15 20.60 2.93
CA SER A 309 30.32 21.29 1.63
C SER A 309 30.02 20.37 0.45
N ALA A 310 29.58 20.95 -0.67
CA ALA A 310 29.27 20.22 -1.91
C ALA A 310 30.46 19.38 -2.44
N THR A 311 31.70 19.83 -2.20
CA THR A 311 32.90 19.06 -2.55
C THR A 311 32.99 17.77 -1.73
N GLN A 312 32.76 17.85 -0.41
CA GLN A 312 32.75 16.68 0.47
C GLN A 312 31.61 15.72 0.12
N GLU A 313 30.44 16.25 -0.25
CA GLU A 313 29.30 15.45 -0.72
C GLU A 313 29.67 14.59 -1.94
N LYS A 314 30.30 15.21 -2.95
CA LYS A 314 30.72 14.52 -4.17
C LYS A 314 31.77 13.43 -3.88
N TYR A 315 32.76 13.72 -3.04
CA TYR A 315 33.76 12.74 -2.63
C TYR A 315 33.14 11.58 -1.84
N LEU A 316 32.22 11.86 -0.92
CA LEU A 316 31.56 10.84 -0.11
C LEU A 316 30.72 9.89 -0.97
N LEU A 317 29.99 10.40 -1.97
CA LEU A 317 29.23 9.55 -2.90
C LEU A 317 30.15 8.62 -3.71
N GLN A 318 31.29 9.13 -4.17
CA GLN A 318 32.31 8.32 -4.86
C GLN A 318 32.90 7.25 -3.94
N LEU A 319 33.22 7.60 -2.68
CA LEU A 319 33.74 6.68 -1.67
C LEU A 319 32.73 5.57 -1.35
N VAL A 320 31.45 5.91 -1.13
CA VAL A 320 30.37 4.94 -0.87
C VAL A 320 30.19 3.98 -2.05
N HIS A 321 30.25 4.49 -3.28
CA HIS A 321 30.18 3.64 -4.48
C HIS A 321 31.36 2.69 -4.60
N HIS A 322 32.58 3.20 -4.35
CA HIS A 322 33.79 2.38 -4.34
C HIS A 322 33.73 1.30 -3.25
N HIS A 323 33.37 1.68 -2.02
CA HIS A 323 33.22 0.76 -0.90
C HIS A 323 32.17 -0.32 -1.17
N ARG A 324 31.03 0.01 -1.79
CA ARG A 324 30.02 -0.98 -2.21
C ARG A 324 30.56 -2.01 -3.20
N LYS A 325 31.46 -1.62 -4.10
CA LYS A 325 32.12 -2.55 -5.04
C LYS A 325 33.09 -3.48 -4.31
N LEU A 326 33.82 -2.97 -3.31
CA LEU A 326 34.77 -3.77 -2.53
C LEU A 326 34.09 -4.79 -1.62
N VAL A 327 32.98 -4.38 -0.99
CA VAL A 327 32.29 -5.16 0.05
C VAL A 327 31.22 -6.10 -0.51
N GLY A 328 30.74 -5.87 -1.73
CA GLY A 328 29.77 -6.76 -2.37
C GLY A 328 28.46 -6.88 -1.58
N ARG A 329 28.05 -8.12 -1.25
CA ARG A 329 26.81 -8.44 -0.51
C ARG A 329 27.04 -8.83 0.96
N GLU A 330 28.21 -8.55 1.50
CA GLU A 330 28.57 -8.90 2.87
C GLU A 330 27.71 -8.11 3.87
N LYS A 331 27.26 -8.77 4.94
CA LYS A 331 26.45 -8.15 5.99
C LYS A 331 27.35 -7.39 6.95
N LYS A 332 26.75 -6.51 7.76
CA LYS A 332 27.46 -5.73 8.78
C LYS A 332 28.26 -6.62 9.74
N GLU A 333 27.73 -7.78 10.09
CA GLU A 333 28.39 -8.78 10.95
C GLU A 333 29.63 -9.39 10.30
N ASP A 334 29.61 -9.58 8.97
CA ASP A 334 30.74 -10.10 8.20
C ASP A 334 31.86 -9.05 8.11
N LEU A 335 31.48 -7.78 7.99
CA LEU A 335 32.40 -6.65 7.91
C LEU A 335 33.05 -6.32 9.24
N GLN A 336 32.35 -6.51 10.36
CA GLN A 336 32.92 -6.34 11.71
C GLN A 336 34.05 -7.32 12.01
N LYS A 337 34.09 -8.45 11.29
CA LYS A 337 35.17 -9.45 11.40
C LYS A 337 36.36 -9.14 10.52
N LYS A 338 36.22 -8.22 9.56
CA LYS A 338 37.32 -7.74 8.73
C LYS A 338 37.92 -6.51 9.39
N ALA A 339 39.17 -6.63 9.82
CA ALA A 339 39.96 -5.46 10.16
C ALA A 339 40.22 -4.69 8.85
N PHE A 340 39.70 -3.47 8.76
CA PHE A 340 39.97 -2.55 7.66
C PHE A 340 41.18 -1.67 7.98
#